data_AF-A0A7W5FDU6-F1
#
_entry.id   AF-A0A7W5FDU6-F1
#
_cell.length_a   1.000
_cell.length_b   1.000
_cell.length_c   1.000
_cell.angle_alpha   90.00
_cell.angle_beta   90.00
_cell.angle_gamma   90.00
#
_symmetry.space_group_name_H-M   'P 1'
#
loop_
_entity.id
_entity.type
_entity.pdbx_description
1 polymer ?
#
loop_
_entity_poly.entity_id
_entity_poly.type
_entity_poly.pdbx_seq_one_letter_code
_entity_poly.pdbx_strand_id
1 'polypeptide(L)'
;MQVSVAHHPPNTAVLVLRGSLDIDTAPALKANLSRLVERPAPRVVVDVSGLDFCDSMGVGVLVTAHGRAAERGGWVRLASPSGFLRRLFDTLGLSDYLPMFPDVAAALKEE
;
A
#
# COMPACT_ATOMS: atom_id res chain seq x y z
N MET A 1 6.96 -4.28 13.09
CA MET A 1 7.01 -3.75 11.70
C MET A 1 7.76 -2.42 11.67
N GLN A 2 8.63 -2.21 10.68
CA GLN A 2 9.23 -0.91 10.41
C GLN A 2 8.49 -0.24 9.25
N VAL A 3 8.24 1.06 9.40
CA VAL A 3 7.56 1.89 8.39
C VAL A 3 8.43 3.09 8.10
N SER A 4 8.76 3.32 6.83
CA SER A 4 9.52 4.50 6.39
C SER A 4 8.77 5.21 5.26
N VAL A 5 8.76 6.54 5.30
CA VAL A 5 8.08 7.38 4.29
C VAL A 5 9.13 8.18 3.54
N ALA A 6 9.18 8.02 2.22
CA ALA A 6 9.92 8.88 1.32
C ALA A 6 8.94 9.67 0.44
N HIS A 7 9.22 10.96 0.19
CA HIS A 7 8.41 11.78 -0.70
C HIS A 7 9.05 11.81 -2.09
N HIS A 8 8.26 11.54 -3.12
CA HIS A 8 8.64 11.60 -4.53
C HIS A 8 7.90 12.77 -5.22
N PRO A 9 8.60 13.69 -5.91
CA PRO A 9 7.96 14.79 -6.60
C PRO A 9 7.18 14.34 -7.87
N PRO A 10 6.16 15.09 -8.30
CA PRO A 10 5.39 16.07 -7.53
C PRO A 10 4.17 15.37 -6.91
N ASN A 11 4.12 15.29 -5.58
CA ASN A 11 2.96 14.81 -4.80
C ASN A 11 2.73 13.29 -4.73
N THR A 12 3.78 12.48 -4.83
CA THR A 12 3.69 11.04 -4.56
C THR A 12 4.46 10.69 -3.28
N ALA A 13 3.92 9.80 -2.45
CA ALA A 13 4.64 9.25 -1.31
C ALA A 13 4.96 7.78 -1.54
N VAL A 14 6.13 7.33 -1.10
CA VAL A 14 6.53 5.93 -1.08
C VAL A 14 6.63 5.51 0.38
N LEU A 15 5.81 4.53 0.75
CA LEU A 15 5.75 3.93 2.08
C LEU A 15 6.43 2.56 2.02
N VAL A 16 7.56 2.38 2.70
CA VAL A 16 8.27 1.10 2.75
C VAL A 16 7.87 0.35 4.00
N LEU A 17 7.38 -0.87 3.84
CA LEU A 17 7.00 -1.78 4.93
C LEU A 17 7.99 -2.92 5.06
N ARG A 18 8.44 -3.18 6.30
CA ARG A 18 9.32 -4.33 6.61
C ARG A 18 8.84 -5.11 7.84
N GLY A 19 8.91 -6.43 7.76
CA GLY A 19 8.51 -7.40 8.79
C GLY A 19 7.11 -7.97 8.55
N SER A 20 6.33 -8.12 9.62
CA SER A 20 4.97 -8.66 9.56
C SER A 20 3.92 -7.56 9.67
N LEU A 21 2.83 -7.69 8.90
CA LEU A 21 1.62 -6.89 9.01
C LEU A 21 0.50 -7.75 9.61
N ASP A 22 0.16 -7.45 10.86
CA ASP A 22 -0.72 -8.22 11.72
C ASP A 22 -1.59 -7.29 12.58
N ILE A 23 -2.41 -7.85 13.45
CA ILE A 23 -3.26 -7.09 14.38
C ILE A 23 -2.49 -6.05 15.22
N ASP A 24 -1.24 -6.31 15.59
CA ASP A 24 -0.44 -5.42 16.43
C ASP A 24 0.16 -4.26 15.62
N THR A 25 0.47 -4.49 14.35
CA THR A 25 1.16 -3.54 13.47
C THR A 25 0.22 -2.79 12.52
N ALA A 26 -0.96 -3.33 12.23
CA ALA A 26 -1.98 -2.72 11.39
C ALA A 26 -2.42 -1.32 11.88
N PRO A 27 -2.59 -1.04 13.19
CA PRO A 27 -2.93 0.30 13.67
C PRO A 27 -1.89 1.36 13.29
N ALA A 28 -0.60 1.01 13.37
CA ALA A 28 0.47 1.92 13.01
C ALA A 28 0.49 2.21 11.49
N LEU A 29 0.27 1.18 10.66
CA LEU A 29 0.13 1.37 9.22
C LEU A 29 -1.08 2.26 8.89
N LYS A 30 -2.22 2.00 9.51
CA LYS A 30 -3.46 2.77 9.32
C LYS A 30 -3.25 4.25 9.63
N ALA A 31 -2.57 4.57 10.73
CA ALA A 31 -2.29 5.96 11.10
C ALA A 31 -1.42 6.68 10.05
N ASN A 32 -0.38 6.00 9.54
CA ASN A 32 0.49 6.56 8.50
C ASN A 32 -0.26 6.75 7.17
N LEU A 33 -0.97 5.73 6.70
CA LEU A 33 -1.74 5.81 5.46
C LEU A 33 -2.85 6.85 5.54
N SER A 34 -3.59 6.94 6.65
CA SER A 34 -4.67 7.93 6.81
C SER A 34 -4.15 9.36 6.60
N ARG A 35 -2.99 9.70 7.17
CA ARG A 35 -2.36 11.02 6.99
C ARG A 35 -1.95 11.30 5.54
N LEU A 36 -1.54 10.27 4.80
CA LEU A 36 -1.14 10.40 3.39
C LEU A 36 -2.35 10.53 2.48
N VAL A 37 -3.40 9.73 2.72
CA VAL A 37 -4.62 9.70 1.88
C VAL A 37 -5.62 10.79 2.21
N GLU A 38 -5.43 11.56 3.28
CA GLU A 38 -6.25 12.75 3.58
C GLU A 38 -5.90 13.97 2.72
N ARG A 39 -4.77 13.94 1.99
CA ARG A 39 -4.36 15.01 1.07
C ARG A 39 -5.25 15.03 -0.19
N PRO A 40 -5.36 16.16 -0.91
CA PRO A 40 -6.02 16.20 -2.22
C PRO A 40 -5.27 15.35 -3.26
N ALA A 41 -6.00 14.59 -4.08
CA ALA A 41 -5.47 13.69 -5.11
C ALA A 41 -4.22 12.90 -4.63
N PRO A 42 -4.32 12.16 -3.50
CA PRO A 42 -3.16 11.57 -2.86
C PRO A 42 -2.63 10.41 -3.68
N ARG A 43 -1.32 10.39 -3.97
CA ARG A 43 -0.65 9.31 -4.70
C ARG A 43 0.31 8.60 -3.77
N VAL A 44 0.06 7.33 -3.48
CA VAL A 44 0.87 6.56 -2.53
C VAL A 44 1.26 5.22 -3.13
N VAL A 45 2.56 4.95 -3.17
CA VAL A 45 3.10 3.62 -3.44
C VAL A 45 3.45 2.99 -2.09
N VAL A 46 2.99 1.77 -1.84
CA VAL A 46 3.37 0.98 -0.68
C VAL A 46 4.32 -0.13 -1.15
N ASP A 47 5.59 0.02 -0.86
CA ASP A 47 6.60 -1.00 -1.10
C ASP A 47 6.51 -2.08 -0.02
N VAL A 48 6.08 -3.27 -0.45
CA VAL A 48 5.90 -4.45 0.39
C VAL A 48 7.01 -5.49 0.20
N SER A 49 8.13 -5.12 -0.43
CA SER A 49 9.27 -6.01 -0.68
C SER A 49 9.84 -6.66 0.58
N GLY A 50 9.77 -5.98 1.72
CA GLY A 50 10.24 -6.50 3.00
C GLY A 50 9.14 -7.08 3.88
N LEU A 51 7.94 -7.31 3.34
CA LEU A 51 6.82 -7.83 4.11
C LEU A 51 6.74 -9.36 3.99
N ASP A 52 6.94 -10.04 5.12
CA ASP A 52 6.99 -11.50 5.19
C ASP A 52 5.62 -12.13 5.45
N PHE A 53 4.72 -11.36 6.06
CA PHE A 53 3.39 -11.81 6.48
C PHE A 53 2.37 -10.67 6.41
N CYS A 54 1.12 -11.01 6.06
CA CYS A 54 -0.02 -10.10 6.05
C CYS A 54 -1.29 -10.87 6.43
N ASP A 55 -1.97 -10.46 7.50
CA ASP A 55 -3.28 -10.99 7.88
C ASP A 55 -4.45 -10.18 7.28
N SER A 56 -5.67 -10.56 7.63
CA SER A 56 -6.89 -9.88 7.17
C SER A 56 -7.00 -8.43 7.65
N MET A 57 -6.45 -8.09 8.82
CA MET A 57 -6.41 -6.72 9.33
C MET A 57 -5.48 -5.86 8.47
N GLY A 58 -4.31 -6.39 8.13
CA GLY A 58 -3.35 -5.77 7.22
C GLY A 58 -3.93 -5.48 5.84
N VAL A 59 -4.55 -6.49 5.23
CA VAL A 59 -5.25 -6.36 3.95
C VAL A 59 -6.34 -5.29 4.04
N GLY A 60 -7.18 -5.32 5.09
CA GLY A 60 -8.26 -4.37 5.29
C GLY A 60 -7.77 -2.92 5.37
N VAL A 61 -6.63 -2.68 6.02
CA VAL A 61 -6.01 -1.34 6.08
C VAL A 61 -5.57 -0.87 4.69
N LEU A 62 -4.93 -1.74 3.89
CA LEU A 62 -4.46 -1.40 2.53
C LEU A 62 -5.64 -1.11 1.59
N VAL A 63 -6.67 -1.96 1.61
CA VAL A 63 -7.88 -1.82 0.80
C VAL A 63 -8.63 -0.53 1.17
N THR A 64 -8.77 -0.25 2.47
CA THR A 64 -9.43 0.98 2.94
C THR A 64 -8.68 2.23 2.49
N ALA A 65 -7.34 2.22 2.55
CA ALA A 65 -6.53 3.34 2.11
C ALA A 65 -6.67 3.60 0.61
N HIS A 66 -6.70 2.54 -0.21
CA HIS A 66 -6.94 2.65 -1.65
C HIS A 66 -8.29 3.30 -1.97
N GLY A 67 -9.37 2.79 -1.37
CA GLY A 67 -10.71 3.37 -1.57
C GLY A 67 -10.77 4.85 -1.20
N ARG A 68 -10.20 5.23 -0.04
CA ARG A 68 -10.16 6.64 0.41
C ARG A 68 -9.34 7.55 -0.50
N ALA A 69 -8.26 7.05 -1.08
CA ALA A 69 -7.47 7.79 -2.05
C ALA A 69 -8.24 7.99 -3.36
N ALA A 70 -8.91 6.93 -3.84
CA ALA A 70 -9.73 6.98 -5.05
C ALA A 70 -10.90 7.98 -4.91
N GLU A 71 -11.60 7.99 -3.77
CA GLU A 71 -12.64 8.98 -3.45
C GLU A 71 -12.16 10.45 -3.55
N ARG A 72 -10.85 10.67 -3.42
CA ARG A 72 -10.20 12.00 -3.47
C ARG A 72 -9.50 12.28 -4.79
N GLY A 73 -9.70 11.44 -5.80
CA GLY A 73 -9.07 11.56 -7.13
C GLY A 73 -7.59 11.16 -7.17
N GLY A 74 -7.13 10.41 -6.17
CA GLY A 74 -5.78 9.85 -6.10
C GLY A 74 -5.78 8.33 -6.18
N TRP A 75 -4.69 7.70 -5.75
CA TRP A 75 -4.54 6.25 -5.75
C TRP A 75 -3.57 5.77 -4.67
N VAL A 76 -3.79 4.53 -4.23
CA VAL A 76 -2.78 3.72 -3.51
C VAL A 76 -2.44 2.51 -4.36
N ARG A 77 -1.15 2.22 -4.53
CA ARG A 77 -0.64 1.08 -5.30
C ARG A 77 0.34 0.27 -4.46
N LEU A 78 0.39 -1.04 -4.65
CA LEU A 78 1.42 -1.88 -4.04
C LEU A 78 2.58 -2.09 -5.00
N ALA A 79 3.79 -2.10 -4.46
CA ALA A 79 5.01 -2.40 -5.19
C ALA A 79 5.74 -3.59 -4.58
N SER A 80 6.38 -4.39 -5.42
CA SER A 80 7.24 -5.51 -5.01
C SER A 80 6.56 -6.58 -4.13
N PRO A 81 5.32 -7.03 -4.42
CA PRO A 81 4.69 -8.08 -3.63
C PRO A 81 5.47 -9.40 -3.78
N SER A 82 5.71 -10.07 -2.65
CA SER A 82 6.19 -11.45 -2.67
C SER A 82 5.17 -12.36 -3.35
N GLY A 83 5.61 -13.53 -3.83
CA GLY A 83 4.70 -14.51 -4.44
C GLY A 83 3.60 -14.99 -3.48
N PHE A 84 3.87 -14.97 -2.17
CA PHE A 84 2.86 -15.24 -1.14
C PHE A 84 1.80 -14.15 -1.09
N LEU A 85 2.21 -12.87 -0.99
CA LEU A 85 1.27 -11.75 -0.95
C LEU A 85 0.43 -11.67 -2.22
N ARG A 86 1.05 -11.88 -3.39
CA ARG A 86 0.30 -11.86 -4.65
C ARG A 86 -0.79 -12.92 -4.69
N ARG A 87 -0.46 -14.18 -4.35
CA ARG A 87 -1.45 -15.26 -4.24
C ARG A 87 -2.53 -14.98 -3.21
N LEU A 88 -2.18 -14.36 -2.08
CA LEU A 88 -3.15 -13.97 -1.06
C LEU A 88 -4.16 -12.97 -1.62
N PHE A 89 -3.70 -11.91 -2.29
CA PHE A 89 -4.60 -10.91 -2.91
C PHE A 89 -5.42 -11.50 -4.07
N ASP A 90 -4.83 -12.38 -4.87
CA ASP A 90 -5.54 -13.09 -5.95
C ASP A 90 -6.66 -13.98 -5.38
N THR A 91 -6.38 -14.73 -4.30
CA THR A 91 -7.35 -15.62 -3.64
C THR A 91 -8.51 -14.84 -3.04
N LEU A 92 -8.26 -13.62 -2.55
CA LEU A 92 -9.28 -12.73 -2.02
C LEU A 92 -10.03 -11.95 -3.11
N GLY A 93 -9.65 -12.09 -4.39
CA GLY A 93 -10.23 -11.32 -5.50
C GLY A 93 -9.92 -9.82 -5.44
N LEU A 94 -8.83 -9.45 -4.75
CA LEU A 94 -8.47 -8.04 -4.51
C LEU A 94 -7.44 -7.50 -5.51
N SER A 95 -6.85 -8.35 -6.35
CA SER A 95 -5.82 -7.94 -7.30
C SER A 95 -6.31 -6.95 -8.35
N ASP A 96 -7.59 -7.02 -8.72
CA ASP A 96 -8.22 -6.06 -9.62
C ASP A 96 -8.59 -4.75 -8.92
N TYR A 97 -8.79 -4.80 -7.60
CA TYR A 97 -9.16 -3.64 -6.79
C TYR A 97 -7.94 -2.85 -6.31
N LEU A 98 -6.86 -3.54 -5.92
CA LEU A 98 -5.64 -2.92 -5.41
C LEU A 98 -4.48 -3.20 -6.38
N PRO A 99 -4.13 -2.24 -7.26
CA PRO A 99 -3.10 -2.45 -8.27
C PRO A 99 -1.75 -2.82 -7.67
N MET A 100 -1.16 -3.91 -8.17
CA MET A 100 0.12 -4.45 -7.74
C MET A 100 1.16 -4.42 -8.86
N PHE A 101 2.30 -3.80 -8.60
CA PHE A 101 3.39 -3.61 -9.56
C PHE A 101 4.65 -4.37 -9.15
N PRO A 102 5.51 -4.74 -10.12
CA PRO A 102 6.73 -5.52 -9.82
C PRO A 102 7.73 -4.78 -8.94
N ASP A 103 7.76 -3.44 -9.02
CA ASP A 103 8.65 -2.59 -8.24
C ASP A 103 8.07 -1.17 -8.07
N VAL A 104 8.74 -0.36 -7.26
CA VAL A 104 8.34 1.03 -6.97
C VAL A 104 8.37 1.89 -8.24
N ALA A 105 9.36 1.69 -9.12
CA ALA A 105 9.50 2.49 -10.32
C ALA A 105 8.32 2.26 -11.28
N ALA A 106 7.88 1.01 -11.44
CA ALA A 106 6.70 0.65 -12.21
C ALA A 106 5.41 1.22 -11.57
N ALA A 107 5.29 1.17 -10.24
CA ALA A 107 4.12 1.73 -9.54
C ALA A 107 4.02 3.25 -9.65
N LEU A 108 5.16 3.94 -9.77
CA LEU A 108 5.24 5.39 -9.93
C LEU A 108 4.94 5.88 -11.35
N LYS A 109 4.98 5.01 -12.36
CA LYS A 109 4.62 5.41 -13.72
C LYS A 109 3.13 5.75 -13.75
N GLU A 110 2.83 6.98 -14.16
CA GLU A 110 1.49 7.36 -14.60
C GLU A 110 1.28 6.73 -15.98
N GLU A 111 0.14 6.06 -16.15
CA GLU A 111 -0.39 5.76 -17.49
C GLU A 111 -1.00 7.02 -18.09
#